data_AF-A4URE5-F1
#
_entry.id   AF-A4URE5-F1
#
_cell.length_a   1.000
_cell.length_b   1.000
_cell.length_c   1.000
_cell.angle_alpha   90.00
_cell.angle_beta   90.00
_cell.angle_gamma   90.00
#
_symmetry.space_group_name_H-M   'P 1'
#
loop_
_entity.id
_entity.type
_entity.pdbx_description
1 polymer ?
#
loop_
_entity_poly.entity_id
_entity_poly.type
_entity_poly.pdbx_seq_one_letter_code
_entity_poly.pdbx_strand_id
1 'polypeptide(L)'
;GWGNLGGGVTNLTMPYIFLIMMSFANDDIDRAWRLCYIVPLVLHVVGAAAVFTARDLPDGNYAELEKSGAKQKTDSKVVLVTGVTNINAWLLTLTYGFCFGVELTMNNVAAGFFYNYQGVTPQLAGIAASMFGLMNIFARSLGGLLSDFCNARFGMRGRLWSCWIIQTIEGVMCCVLGSVTALAIAVIIVIIFSVFVQMAEGLHFGIVPFVSRRSYG
;
A
#
# COMPACT_ATOMS: atom_id res chain seq x y z
N GLY A 1 0.16 -4.81 -3.63
CA GLY A 1 -0.66 -5.43 -2.56
C GLY A 1 0.24 -5.83 -1.42
N TRP A 2 1.00 -6.91 -1.60
CA TRP A 2 1.87 -7.50 -0.56
C TRP A 2 2.86 -6.56 0.13
N GLY A 3 3.41 -5.54 -0.56
CA GLY A 3 4.28 -4.56 0.09
C GLY A 3 3.58 -3.72 1.16
N ASN A 4 2.36 -3.24 0.88
CA ASN A 4 1.60 -2.37 1.79
C ASN A 4 0.85 -3.17 2.87
N LEU A 5 0.76 -4.50 2.71
CA LEU A 5 0.27 -5.42 3.73
C LEU A 5 1.03 -5.29 5.06
N GLY A 6 2.32 -4.94 4.99
CA GLY A 6 3.18 -4.79 6.16
C GLY A 6 2.65 -3.79 7.19
N GLY A 7 1.95 -2.73 6.76
CA GLY A 7 1.31 -1.78 7.67
C GLY A 7 0.21 -2.43 8.51
N GLY A 8 -0.64 -3.24 7.88
CA GLY A 8 -1.68 -4.00 8.57
C GLY A 8 -1.12 -5.04 9.54
N VAL A 9 -0.09 -5.78 9.11
CA VAL A 9 0.59 -6.76 9.96
C VAL A 9 1.26 -6.09 11.16
N THR A 10 1.86 -4.91 10.96
CA THR A 10 2.49 -4.16 12.05
C THR A 10 1.45 -3.70 13.07
N ASN A 11 0.34 -3.12 12.63
CA ASN A 11 -0.76 -2.73 13.51
C ASN A 11 -1.34 -3.91 14.30
N LEU A 12 -1.41 -5.10 13.70
CA LEU A 12 -1.86 -6.31 14.37
C LEU A 12 -0.85 -6.83 15.41
N THR A 13 0.42 -6.93 15.01
CA THR A 13 1.44 -7.69 15.77
C THR A 13 2.15 -6.85 16.83
N MET A 14 2.30 -5.55 16.61
CA MET A 14 3.10 -4.69 17.48
C MET A 14 2.61 -4.65 18.94
N PRO A 15 1.30 -4.58 19.24
CA PRO A 15 0.82 -4.64 20.62
C PRO A 15 1.22 -5.94 21.33
N TYR A 16 1.22 -7.08 20.63
CA TYR A 16 1.61 -8.36 21.19
C TYR A 16 3.12 -8.48 21.37
N ILE A 17 3.90 -8.01 20.41
CA ILE A 17 5.37 -7.94 20.53
C ILE A 17 5.75 -7.11 21.75
N PHE A 18 5.11 -5.95 21.95
CA PHE A 18 5.36 -5.10 23.10
C PHE A 18 5.08 -5.81 24.43
N LEU A 19 3.96 -6.54 24.56
CA LEU A 19 3.63 -7.30 25.77
C LEU A 19 4.65 -8.41 26.06
N ILE A 20 5.12 -9.09 25.02
CA ILE A 20 6.18 -10.10 25.15
C ILE A 20 7.47 -9.42 25.65
N MET A 21 7.86 -8.28 25.07
CA MET A 21 9.06 -7.56 25.47
C MET A 21 8.96 -6.95 26.88
N MET A 22 7.76 -6.57 27.34
CA MET A 22 7.51 -6.18 28.73
C MET A 22 7.89 -7.30 29.71
N SER A 23 7.55 -8.56 29.40
CA SER A 23 7.90 -9.70 30.25
C SER A 23 9.41 -9.93 30.36
N PHE A 24 10.18 -9.60 29.31
CA PHE A 24 11.65 -9.65 29.32
C PHE A 24 12.31 -8.42 29.96
N ALA A 25 11.59 -7.31 30.04
CA ALA A 25 12.08 -6.03 30.56
C ALA A 25 11.78 -5.83 32.06
N ASN A 26 11.17 -6.81 32.75
CA ASN A 26 10.68 -6.68 34.12
C ASN A 26 9.72 -5.47 34.29
N ASP A 27 8.75 -5.34 33.37
CA ASP A 27 7.76 -4.26 33.33
C ASP A 27 8.30 -2.83 33.14
N ASP A 28 9.59 -2.68 32.80
CA ASP A 28 10.15 -1.42 32.35
C ASP A 28 9.70 -1.10 30.91
N ILE A 29 8.83 -0.10 30.79
CA ILE A 29 8.23 0.34 29.53
C ILE A 29 9.29 0.86 28.55
N ASP A 30 10.25 1.66 29.02
CA ASP A 30 11.27 2.27 28.15
C ASP A 30 12.20 1.20 27.58
N ARG A 31 12.56 0.23 28.42
CA ARG A 31 13.36 -0.91 27.98
C ARG A 31 12.59 -1.83 27.03
N ALA A 32 11.30 -2.08 27.29
CA ALA A 32 10.46 -2.91 26.42
C ALA A 32 10.37 -2.35 24.99
N TRP A 33 10.14 -1.03 24.83
CA TRP A 33 10.11 -0.38 23.50
C TRP A 33 11.45 -0.50 22.77
N ARG A 34 12.57 -0.38 23.48
CA ARG A 34 13.92 -0.57 22.89
C ARG A 34 14.11 -2.00 22.39
N LEU A 35 13.65 -2.99 23.15
CA LEU A 35 13.74 -4.40 22.77
C LEU A 35 12.87 -4.73 21.56
N CYS A 36 11.73 -4.05 21.38
CA CYS A 36 10.89 -4.24 20.20
C CYS A 36 11.64 -3.98 18.87
N TYR A 37 12.66 -3.11 18.85
CA TYR A 37 13.47 -2.85 17.64
C TYR A 37 14.32 -4.06 17.19
N ILE A 38 14.50 -5.08 18.03
CA ILE A 38 15.17 -6.31 17.62
C ILE A 38 14.37 -7.03 16.53
N VAL A 39 13.04 -7.00 16.59
CA VAL A 39 12.17 -7.66 15.61
C VAL A 39 12.37 -7.11 14.19
N PRO A 40 12.21 -5.80 13.91
CA PRO A 40 12.44 -5.26 12.58
C PRO A 40 13.90 -5.41 12.13
N LEU A 41 14.88 -5.38 13.04
CA LEU A 41 16.27 -5.65 12.72
C LEU A 41 16.46 -7.08 12.17
N VAL A 42 15.92 -8.09 12.85
CA VAL A 42 15.98 -9.49 12.40
C VAL A 42 15.29 -9.64 11.04
N LEU A 43 14.10 -9.06 10.86
CA LEU A 43 13.39 -9.08 9.58
C LEU A 43 14.20 -8.41 8.45
N HIS A 44 14.92 -7.32 8.74
CA HIS A 44 15.82 -6.67 7.77
C HIS A 44 16.99 -7.57 7.36
N VAL A 45 17.62 -8.23 8.33
CA VAL A 45 18.75 -9.14 8.06
C VAL A 45 18.28 -10.34 7.23
N VAL A 46 17.13 -10.93 7.57
CA VAL A 46 16.54 -12.03 6.79
C VAL A 46 16.17 -11.56 5.38
N GLY A 47 15.57 -10.37 5.24
CA GLY A 47 15.27 -9.77 3.94
C GLY A 47 16.53 -9.55 3.10
N ALA A 48 17.59 -9.00 3.69
CA ALA A 48 18.88 -8.81 3.01
C ALA A 48 19.51 -10.14 2.58
N ALA A 49 19.41 -11.17 3.43
CA ALA A 49 19.87 -12.51 3.09
C ALA A 49 19.08 -13.11 1.91
N ALA A 50 17.76 -12.92 1.88
CA ALA A 50 16.89 -13.40 0.81
C ALA A 50 17.20 -12.75 -0.55
N VAL A 51 17.62 -11.48 -0.57
CA VAL A 51 17.99 -10.76 -1.80
C VAL A 51 19.13 -11.45 -2.56
N PHE A 52 20.07 -12.11 -1.86
CA PHE A 52 21.15 -12.87 -2.52
C PHE A 52 20.66 -14.06 -3.34
N THR A 53 19.44 -14.53 -3.08
CA THR A 53 18.81 -15.63 -3.83
C THR A 53 17.80 -15.15 -4.87
N ALA A 54 17.49 -13.85 -4.90
CA ALA A 54 16.52 -13.27 -5.81
C ALA A 54 17.09 -13.12 -7.23
N ARG A 55 16.20 -13.23 -8.22
CA ARG A 55 16.50 -12.93 -9.64
C ARG A 55 15.86 -11.61 -10.01
N ASP A 56 16.50 -10.85 -10.90
CA ASP A 56 16.02 -9.52 -11.26
C ASP A 56 14.74 -9.56 -12.13
N LEU A 57 14.65 -10.49 -13.08
CA LEU A 57 13.48 -10.73 -13.91
C LEU A 57 13.12 -12.23 -13.93
N PRO A 58 11.85 -12.57 -14.27
CA PRO A 58 11.47 -13.95 -14.60
C PRO A 58 12.35 -14.55 -15.70
N ASP A 59 12.77 -13.72 -16.65
CA ASP A 59 13.58 -14.10 -17.83
C ASP A 59 15.09 -14.18 -17.55
N GLY A 60 15.55 -13.86 -16.32
CA GLY A 60 16.97 -13.86 -15.94
C GLY A 60 17.49 -12.48 -15.49
N ASN A 61 18.79 -12.38 -15.25
CA ASN A 61 19.38 -11.13 -14.74
C ASN A 61 19.57 -10.09 -15.86
N TYR A 62 19.47 -8.80 -15.51
CA TYR A 62 19.60 -7.70 -16.49
C TYR A 62 20.88 -7.80 -17.33
N ALA A 63 22.01 -8.09 -16.67
CA ALA A 63 23.31 -8.16 -17.32
C ALA A 63 23.41 -9.30 -18.36
N GLU A 64 22.66 -10.39 -18.17
CA GLU A 64 22.63 -11.52 -19.11
C GLU A 64 21.71 -11.21 -20.30
N LEU A 65 20.57 -10.58 -20.03
CA LEU A 65 19.58 -10.17 -21.03
C LEU A 65 20.08 -9.03 -21.93
N GLU A 66 20.87 -8.11 -21.39
CA GLU A 66 21.55 -7.08 -22.18
C GLU A 66 22.65 -7.67 -23.07
N LYS A 67 23.40 -8.67 -22.56
CA LYS A 67 24.46 -9.35 -23.33
C LYS A 67 23.90 -10.24 -24.44
N SER A 68 22.76 -10.90 -24.22
CA SER A 68 22.11 -11.73 -25.22
C SER A 68 21.35 -10.92 -26.29
N GLY A 69 21.23 -9.60 -26.11
CA GLY A 69 20.47 -8.72 -26.98
C GLY A 69 18.94 -8.86 -26.82
N ALA A 70 18.48 -9.70 -25.90
CA ALA A 70 17.05 -9.87 -25.59
C ALA A 70 16.44 -8.61 -24.94
N LYS A 71 17.27 -7.73 -24.37
CA LYS A 71 16.85 -6.45 -23.80
C LYS A 71 17.74 -5.30 -24.28
N GLN A 72 17.14 -4.27 -24.86
CA GLN A 72 17.87 -3.05 -25.19
C GLN A 72 18.24 -2.28 -23.92
N LYS A 73 19.52 -1.90 -23.84
CA LYS A 73 20.02 -1.02 -22.79
C LYS A 73 19.43 0.38 -22.99
N THR A 74 18.49 0.77 -22.14
CA THR A 74 17.88 2.10 -22.18
C THR A 74 18.77 3.10 -21.46
N ASP A 75 19.02 4.26 -22.06
CA ASP A 75 19.72 5.34 -21.37
C ASP A 75 18.84 5.89 -20.24
N SER A 76 19.27 5.70 -18.98
CA SER A 76 18.56 6.14 -17.79
C SER A 76 18.29 7.64 -17.80
N LYS A 77 19.14 8.47 -18.43
CA LYS A 77 18.92 9.92 -18.56
C LYS A 77 17.73 10.21 -19.47
N VAL A 78 17.61 9.48 -20.58
CA VAL A 78 16.50 9.64 -21.53
C VAL A 78 15.18 9.23 -20.88
N VAL A 79 15.16 8.12 -20.11
CA VAL A 79 13.96 7.69 -19.36
C VAL A 79 13.56 8.74 -18.33
N LEU A 80 14.52 9.26 -17.56
CA LEU A 80 14.26 10.28 -16.54
C LEU A 80 13.70 11.57 -17.14
N VAL A 81 14.35 12.10 -18.18
CA VAL A 81 13.88 13.32 -18.87
C VAL A 81 12.49 13.08 -19.47
N THR A 82 12.29 11.97 -20.15
CA THR A 82 10.98 11.62 -20.74
C THR A 82 9.89 11.54 -19.67
N GLY A 83 10.17 10.91 -18.53
CA GLY A 83 9.24 10.82 -17.40
C GLY A 83 8.88 12.19 -16.82
N VAL A 84 9.88 13.02 -16.52
CA VAL A 84 9.68 14.35 -15.91
C VAL A 84 9.01 15.34 -16.87
N THR A 85 9.26 15.24 -18.17
CA THR A 85 8.60 16.11 -19.18
C THR A 85 7.16 15.70 -19.47
N ASN A 86 6.72 14.51 -19.06
CA ASN A 86 5.39 14.00 -19.39
C ASN A 86 4.33 14.52 -18.41
N ILE A 87 3.47 15.42 -18.88
CA ILE A 87 2.39 15.98 -18.06
C ILE A 87 1.41 14.92 -17.54
N ASN A 88 1.14 13.88 -18.33
CA ASN A 88 0.25 12.80 -17.92
C ASN A 88 0.86 11.97 -16.78
N ALA A 89 2.18 11.86 -16.73
CA ALA A 89 2.88 11.22 -15.62
C ALA A 89 2.72 12.02 -14.33
N TRP A 90 2.81 13.35 -14.39
CA TRP A 90 2.55 14.21 -13.22
C TRP A 90 1.10 14.17 -12.77
N LEU A 91 0.14 14.20 -13.69
CA LEU A 91 -1.28 14.06 -13.34
C LEU A 91 -1.54 12.74 -12.61
N LEU A 92 -1.03 11.63 -13.14
CA LEU A 92 -1.19 10.32 -12.51
C LEU A 92 -0.42 10.22 -11.18
N THR A 93 0.74 10.87 -11.07
CA THR A 93 1.52 10.92 -9.83
C THR A 93 0.77 11.67 -8.74
N LEU A 94 0.15 12.81 -9.08
CA LEU A 94 -0.65 13.59 -8.15
C LEU A 94 -1.89 12.82 -7.68
N THR A 95 -2.65 12.22 -8.61
CA THR A 95 -3.84 11.44 -8.24
C THR A 95 -3.48 10.20 -7.42
N TYR A 96 -2.38 9.53 -7.75
CA TYR A 96 -1.86 8.42 -6.95
C TYR A 96 -1.39 8.88 -5.56
N GLY A 97 -0.74 10.05 -5.49
CA GLY A 97 -0.33 10.65 -4.24
C GLY A 97 -1.50 10.95 -3.31
N PHE A 98 -2.68 11.31 -3.86
CA PHE A 98 -3.88 11.50 -3.05
C PHE A 98 -4.41 10.19 -2.47
N CYS A 99 -4.60 9.12 -3.25
CA CYS A 99 -5.09 7.85 -2.70
C CYS A 99 -4.06 7.16 -1.79
N PHE A 100 -2.80 7.08 -2.22
CA PHE A 100 -1.76 6.47 -1.42
C PHE A 100 -1.42 7.28 -0.16
N GLY A 101 -1.55 8.62 -0.22
CA GLY A 101 -1.43 9.48 0.95
C GLY A 101 -2.51 9.20 1.99
N VAL A 102 -3.75 8.94 1.55
CA VAL A 102 -4.85 8.50 2.43
C VAL A 102 -4.56 7.12 3.03
N GLU A 103 -4.10 6.16 2.22
CA GLU A 103 -3.67 4.84 2.72
C GLU A 103 -2.62 4.97 3.82
N LEU A 104 -1.57 5.77 3.60
CA LEU A 104 -0.48 5.94 4.56
C LEU A 104 -0.94 6.63 5.85
N THR A 105 -1.76 7.68 5.72
CA THR A 105 -2.31 8.42 6.86
C THR A 105 -3.20 7.52 7.72
N MET A 106 -4.06 6.72 7.08
CA MET A 106 -4.92 5.79 7.78
C MET A 106 -4.13 4.69 8.48
N ASN A 107 -3.10 4.11 7.85
CA ASN A 107 -2.26 3.11 8.51
C ASN A 107 -1.57 3.66 9.76
N ASN A 108 -1.21 4.95 9.79
CA ASN A 108 -0.56 5.60 10.92
C ASN A 108 -1.55 6.01 12.03
N VAL A 109 -2.75 6.48 11.67
CA VAL A 109 -3.70 7.08 12.62
C VAL A 109 -4.79 6.10 13.07
N ALA A 110 -5.11 5.05 12.31
CA ALA A 110 -6.25 4.16 12.59
C ALA A 110 -6.19 3.50 13.98
N ALA A 111 -5.02 2.99 14.39
CA ALA A 111 -4.87 2.39 15.71
C ALA A 111 -5.10 3.43 16.82
N GLY A 112 -4.54 4.64 16.65
CA GLY A 112 -4.75 5.76 17.57
C GLY A 112 -6.20 6.23 17.60
N PHE A 113 -6.92 6.19 16.47
CA PHE A 113 -8.34 6.53 16.40
C PHE A 113 -9.19 5.60 17.26
N PHE A 114 -9.03 4.27 17.10
CA PHE A 114 -9.77 3.30 17.90
C PHE A 114 -9.38 3.36 19.38
N TYR A 115 -8.10 3.56 19.69
CA TYR A 115 -7.65 3.67 21.08
C TYR A 115 -8.16 4.94 21.77
N ASN A 116 -7.90 6.13 21.20
CA ASN A 116 -8.16 7.41 21.87
C ASN A 116 -9.63 7.87 21.78
N TYR A 117 -10.31 7.62 20.65
CA TYR A 117 -11.68 8.12 20.43
C TYR A 117 -12.75 7.08 20.73
N GLN A 118 -12.46 5.81 20.50
CA GLN A 118 -13.41 4.72 20.76
C GLN A 118 -13.15 4.01 22.10
N GLY A 119 -12.05 4.32 22.78
CA GLY A 119 -11.74 3.81 24.12
C GLY A 119 -11.50 2.29 24.18
N VAL A 120 -11.17 1.65 23.06
CA VAL A 120 -10.87 0.21 23.05
C VAL A 120 -9.43 -0.04 23.50
N THR A 121 -9.14 -1.26 23.96
CA THR A 121 -7.79 -1.63 24.36
C THR A 121 -6.81 -1.57 23.17
N PRO A 122 -5.50 -1.36 23.40
CA PRO A 122 -4.51 -1.31 22.32
C PRO A 122 -4.52 -2.55 21.40
N GLN A 123 -4.85 -3.72 21.95
CA GLN A 123 -4.95 -4.97 21.20
C GLN A 123 -6.16 -4.95 20.26
N LEU A 124 -7.33 -4.53 20.75
CA LEU A 124 -8.54 -4.41 19.93
C LEU A 124 -8.40 -3.28 18.90
N ALA A 125 -7.75 -2.18 19.25
CA ALA A 125 -7.41 -1.10 18.33
C ALA A 125 -6.47 -1.57 17.22
N GLY A 126 -5.44 -2.35 17.57
CA GLY A 126 -4.53 -2.96 16.61
C GLY A 126 -5.22 -3.93 15.66
N ILE A 127 -6.10 -4.79 16.18
CA ILE A 127 -6.93 -5.68 15.35
C ILE A 127 -7.81 -4.85 14.41
N ALA A 128 -8.52 -3.85 14.93
CA ALA A 128 -9.42 -3.02 14.13
C ALA A 128 -8.67 -2.26 13.01
N ALA A 129 -7.52 -1.66 13.34
CA ALA A 129 -6.66 -0.97 12.39
C ALA A 129 -6.02 -1.93 11.38
N SER A 130 -5.69 -3.16 11.80
CA SER A 130 -5.10 -4.15 10.91
C SER A 130 -6.02 -4.53 9.77
N MET A 131 -7.35 -4.53 9.96
CA MET A 131 -8.30 -4.84 8.89
C MET A 131 -8.19 -3.86 7.73
N PHE A 132 -7.86 -2.59 8.00
CA PHE A 132 -7.60 -1.60 6.97
C PHE A 132 -6.34 -1.96 6.16
N GLY A 133 -5.23 -2.31 6.82
CA GLY A 133 -3.98 -2.63 6.11
C GLY A 133 -3.97 -4.02 5.45
N LEU A 134 -4.64 -5.01 6.06
CA LEU A 134 -4.71 -6.40 5.58
C LEU A 134 -5.56 -6.56 4.32
N MET A 135 -6.50 -5.66 4.10
CA MET A 135 -7.34 -5.62 2.89
C MET A 135 -6.50 -5.62 1.58
N ASN A 136 -5.23 -5.15 1.67
CA ASN A 136 -4.30 -5.02 0.55
C ASN A 136 -3.99 -6.33 -0.17
N ILE A 137 -4.25 -7.46 0.49
CA ILE A 137 -4.06 -8.79 -0.09
C ILE A 137 -4.88 -8.94 -1.37
N PHE A 138 -6.12 -8.43 -1.40
CA PHE A 138 -7.03 -8.67 -2.51
C PHE A 138 -7.65 -7.39 -3.11
N ALA A 139 -7.92 -6.34 -2.33
CA ALA A 139 -8.64 -5.19 -2.86
C ALA A 139 -7.85 -4.45 -3.95
N ARG A 140 -6.52 -4.43 -3.84
CA ARG A 140 -5.64 -3.87 -4.87
C ARG A 140 -5.70 -4.66 -6.19
N SER A 141 -5.74 -5.99 -6.11
CA SER A 141 -5.97 -6.83 -7.30
C SER A 141 -7.38 -6.66 -7.87
N LEU A 142 -8.41 -6.49 -7.02
CA LEU A 142 -9.76 -6.19 -7.49
C LEU A 142 -9.81 -4.87 -8.27
N GLY A 143 -9.10 -3.84 -7.83
CA GLY A 143 -8.94 -2.59 -8.58
C GLY A 143 -8.31 -2.81 -9.96
N GLY A 144 -7.26 -3.62 -10.03
CA GLY A 144 -6.64 -4.02 -11.31
C GLY A 144 -7.61 -4.76 -12.24
N LEU A 145 -8.32 -5.75 -11.71
CA LEU A 145 -9.32 -6.51 -12.46
C LEU A 145 -10.47 -5.62 -12.97
N LEU A 146 -10.94 -4.68 -12.13
CA LEU A 146 -11.93 -3.69 -12.54
C LEU A 146 -11.41 -2.78 -13.65
N SER A 147 -10.14 -2.37 -13.56
CA SER A 147 -9.47 -1.59 -14.62
C SER A 147 -9.48 -2.34 -15.95
N ASP A 148 -9.13 -3.61 -15.94
CA ASP A 148 -9.00 -4.41 -17.16
C ASP A 148 -10.38 -4.78 -17.74
N PHE A 149 -11.37 -5.06 -16.89
CA PHE A 149 -12.75 -5.27 -17.31
C PHE A 149 -13.35 -4.02 -17.98
N CYS A 150 -13.18 -2.85 -17.38
CA CYS A 150 -13.66 -1.60 -17.95
C CYS A 150 -12.91 -1.22 -19.23
N ASN A 151 -11.62 -1.59 -19.34
CA ASN A 151 -10.86 -1.45 -20.57
C ASN A 151 -11.41 -2.33 -21.71
N ALA A 152 -11.73 -3.58 -21.42
CA ALA A 152 -12.25 -4.51 -22.41
C ALA A 152 -13.58 -4.05 -23.02
N ARG A 153 -14.40 -3.36 -22.24
CA ARG A 153 -15.75 -2.90 -22.67
C ARG A 153 -15.79 -1.48 -23.21
N PHE A 154 -15.00 -0.56 -22.66
CA PHE A 154 -15.07 0.87 -22.98
C PHE A 154 -13.70 1.50 -23.34
N GLY A 155 -12.68 0.67 -23.55
CA GLY A 155 -11.31 1.10 -23.83
C GLY A 155 -10.70 1.94 -22.71
N MET A 156 -9.71 2.77 -23.05
CA MET A 156 -8.98 3.58 -22.08
C MET A 156 -9.87 4.55 -21.30
N ARG A 157 -10.96 5.04 -21.93
CA ARG A 157 -11.94 5.90 -21.26
C ARG A 157 -12.60 5.18 -20.09
N GLY A 158 -12.93 3.90 -20.24
CA GLY A 158 -13.50 3.08 -19.16
C GLY A 158 -12.60 3.02 -17.94
N ARG A 159 -11.29 2.86 -18.15
CA ARG A 159 -10.31 2.79 -17.04
C ARG A 159 -10.21 4.09 -16.28
N LEU A 160 -10.16 5.21 -17.01
CA LEU A 160 -10.10 6.55 -16.42
C LEU A 160 -11.37 6.86 -15.64
N TRP A 161 -12.55 6.51 -16.17
CA TRP A 161 -13.81 6.67 -15.46
C TRP A 161 -13.89 5.81 -14.20
N SER A 162 -13.49 4.54 -14.26
CA SER A 162 -13.44 3.67 -13.08
C SER A 162 -12.49 4.21 -12.02
N CYS A 163 -11.30 4.69 -12.42
CA CYS A 163 -10.35 5.35 -11.53
C CYS A 163 -10.97 6.58 -10.85
N TRP A 164 -11.61 7.46 -11.62
CA TRP A 164 -12.23 8.68 -11.10
C TRP A 164 -13.41 8.39 -10.15
N ILE A 165 -14.28 7.43 -10.50
CA ILE A 165 -15.43 7.04 -9.66
C ILE A 165 -14.94 6.48 -8.32
N ILE A 166 -14.01 5.53 -8.36
CA ILE A 166 -13.49 4.88 -7.15
C ILE A 166 -12.74 5.89 -6.27
N GLN A 167 -11.94 6.77 -6.86
CA GLN A 167 -11.26 7.86 -6.14
C GLN A 167 -12.25 8.83 -5.49
N THR A 168 -13.37 9.12 -6.16
CA THR A 168 -14.40 10.00 -5.60
C THR A 168 -15.13 9.34 -4.43
N ILE A 169 -15.45 8.04 -4.55
CA ILE A 169 -16.06 7.26 -3.47
C ILE A 169 -15.12 7.19 -2.26
N GLU A 170 -13.83 6.97 -2.50
CA GLU A 170 -12.80 7.02 -1.45
C GLU A 170 -12.85 8.35 -0.67
N GLY A 171 -12.85 9.49 -1.38
CA GLY A 171 -12.92 10.81 -0.75
C GLY A 171 -14.21 11.03 0.05
N VAL A 172 -15.37 10.60 -0.47
CA VAL A 172 -16.65 10.66 0.25
C VAL A 172 -16.61 9.81 1.52
N MET A 173 -16.08 8.59 1.43
CA MET A 173 -15.96 7.68 2.57
C MET A 173 -15.02 8.23 3.65
N CYS A 174 -13.97 8.95 3.26
CA CYS A 174 -13.09 9.66 4.20
C CYS A 174 -13.87 10.70 5.02
N CYS A 175 -14.73 11.50 4.38
CA CYS A 175 -15.58 12.46 5.07
C CYS A 175 -16.61 11.78 5.99
N VAL A 176 -17.21 10.69 5.52
CA VAL A 176 -18.19 9.91 6.29
C VAL A 176 -17.54 9.33 7.55
N LEU A 177 -16.34 8.74 7.44
CA LEU A 177 -15.61 8.20 8.59
C LEU A 177 -15.39 9.26 9.67
N GLY A 178 -15.09 10.50 9.28
CA GLY A 178 -14.93 11.63 10.21
C GLY A 178 -16.19 11.99 11.01
N SER A 179 -17.38 11.63 10.54
CA SER A 179 -18.66 11.89 11.22
C SER A 179 -19.14 10.75 12.13
N VAL A 180 -18.47 9.60 12.12
CA VAL A 180 -18.97 8.39 12.77
C VAL A 180 -18.46 8.30 14.21
N THR A 181 -19.39 8.19 15.16
CA THR A 181 -19.08 8.14 16.59
C THR A 181 -19.20 6.74 17.19
N ALA A 182 -20.01 5.85 16.60
CA ALA A 182 -20.24 4.51 17.13
C ALA A 182 -19.20 3.49 16.64
N LEU A 183 -18.60 2.74 17.57
CA LEU A 183 -17.51 1.77 17.31
C LEU A 183 -17.83 0.75 16.21
N ALA A 184 -18.98 0.06 16.31
CA ALA A 184 -19.34 -0.97 15.35
C ALA A 184 -19.52 -0.40 13.93
N ILE A 185 -20.11 0.79 13.84
CA ILE A 185 -20.30 1.49 12.57
C ILE A 185 -18.96 1.97 12.02
N ALA A 186 -18.07 2.49 12.87
CA ALA A 186 -16.73 2.91 12.48
C ALA A 186 -15.91 1.76 11.90
N VAL A 187 -15.94 0.58 12.53
CA VAL A 187 -15.26 -0.63 12.04
C VAL A 187 -15.76 -1.02 10.64
N ILE A 188 -17.07 -1.08 10.43
CA ILE A 188 -17.67 -1.43 9.13
C ILE A 188 -17.25 -0.42 8.06
N ILE A 189 -17.32 0.88 8.38
CA ILE A 189 -16.97 1.95 7.44
C ILE A 189 -15.49 1.91 7.11
N VAL A 190 -14.60 1.65 8.07
CA VAL A 190 -13.15 1.48 7.84
C VAL A 190 -12.87 0.32 6.89
N ILE A 191 -13.57 -0.81 7.04
CA ILE A 191 -13.42 -1.96 6.13
C ILE A 191 -13.85 -1.59 4.70
N ILE A 192 -15.02 -1.00 4.53
CA ILE A 192 -15.54 -0.61 3.21
C ILE A 192 -14.62 0.46 2.59
N PHE A 193 -14.24 1.47 3.36
CA PHE A 193 -13.33 2.52 2.96
C PHE A 193 -11.99 1.96 2.49
N SER A 194 -11.41 1.02 3.26
CA SER A 194 -10.17 0.33 2.91
C SER A 194 -10.22 -0.35 1.55
N VAL A 195 -11.33 -1.02 1.22
CA VAL A 195 -11.54 -1.65 -0.10
C VAL A 195 -11.41 -0.60 -1.20
N PHE A 196 -12.08 0.54 -1.07
CA PHE A 196 -12.06 1.60 -2.09
C PHE A 196 -10.71 2.28 -2.22
N VAL A 197 -10.03 2.59 -1.11
CA VAL A 197 -8.66 3.15 -1.11
C VAL A 197 -7.73 2.23 -1.93
N GLN A 198 -7.76 0.93 -1.65
CA GLN A 198 -6.84 0.00 -2.27
C GLN A 198 -7.22 -0.34 -3.71
N MET A 199 -8.51 -0.37 -4.03
CA MET A 199 -8.98 -0.47 -5.40
C MET A 199 -8.54 0.75 -6.23
N ALA A 200 -8.60 1.96 -5.67
CA ALA A 200 -8.14 3.18 -6.34
C ALA A 200 -6.67 3.03 -6.74
N GLU A 201 -5.83 2.56 -5.84
CA GLU A 201 -4.41 2.37 -6.09
C GLU A 201 -4.14 1.25 -7.11
N GLY A 202 -4.92 0.16 -7.08
CA GLY A 202 -4.88 -0.88 -8.10
C GLY A 202 -5.22 -0.37 -9.50
N LEU A 203 -6.24 0.50 -9.60
CA LEU A 203 -6.65 1.15 -10.84
C LEU A 203 -5.54 2.05 -11.41
N HIS A 204 -4.84 2.79 -10.56
CA HIS A 204 -3.70 3.62 -10.96
C HIS A 204 -2.58 2.77 -11.61
N PHE A 205 -2.20 1.64 -10.98
CA PHE A 205 -1.21 0.72 -11.57
C PHE A 205 -1.65 0.15 -12.92
N GLY A 206 -2.96 -0.04 -13.13
CA GLY A 206 -3.49 -0.40 -14.44
C GLY A 206 -3.22 0.67 -15.50
N ILE A 207 -3.29 1.95 -15.16
CA ILE A 207 -3.14 3.10 -16.08
C ILE A 207 -1.67 3.40 -16.40
N VAL A 208 -0.76 3.20 -15.44
CA VAL A 208 0.69 3.53 -15.54
C VAL A 208 1.34 3.08 -16.88
N PRO A 209 1.18 1.83 -17.37
CA PRO A 209 1.81 1.38 -18.62
C PRO A 209 1.40 2.18 -19.87
N PHE A 210 0.27 2.88 -19.82
CA PHE A 210 -0.31 3.60 -20.95
C PHE A 210 0.11 5.07 -21.01
N VAL A 211 0.71 5.59 -19.93
CA VAL A 211 1.17 6.98 -19.85
C VAL A 211 2.49 7.18 -20.61
N SER A 212 3.38 6.18 -20.61
CA SER A 212 4.63 6.20 -21.35
C SER A 212 4.93 4.83 -21.96
N ARG A 213 4.45 4.59 -23.19
CA ARG A 213 4.83 3.36 -23.92
C ARG A 213 6.34 3.25 -24.17
N ARG A 214 7.04 4.38 -24.26
CA ARG A 214 8.46 4.46 -24.65
C ARG A 214 9.44 4.14 -23.50
N SER A 215 8.96 4.11 -22.26
CA SER A 215 9.80 3.88 -21.07
C SER A 215 9.76 2.45 -20.55
N TYR A 216 8.82 1.62 -21.01
CA TYR A 216 8.66 0.23 -20.54
C TYR A 216 9.35 -0.82 -21.41
N GLY A 217 10.02 -0.40 -22.50
CA GLY A 217 10.65 -1.29 -23.47
C GLY A 217 9.72 -1.62 -24.63
#